data_AF-A0A940AD43-F1
#
_entry.id   AF-A0A940AD43-F1
#
_cell.length_a   1.000
_cell.length_b   1.000
_cell.length_c   1.000
_cell.angle_alpha   90.00
_cell.angle_beta   90.00
_cell.angle_gamma   90.00
#
_symmetry.space_group_name_H-M   'P 1'
#
loop_
_entity.id
_entity.type
_entity.pdbx_description
1 polymer ?
#
loop_
_entity_poly.entity_id
_entity_poly.type
_entity_poly.pdbx_seq_one_letter_code
_entity_poly.pdbx_strand_id
1 'polypeptide(L)'
;MIKRKAQILEKLICQYPKLLEDWNKDLFAQLKNEAIQEACGDKEVEESIFSEKTKTLDDEEDLKNIFYQSMLLMVVAYYESVVTLFAKHANSGEIIKAICSKKNIELSKESLDDVEYIDEEVNALRNNVCHNNSGTPRKTDVLQRISNNSKDIHFNGDMISITGPNYILSVLEKETKILLELADKLGYKNKLYSNGLLKNIPYVKKDDVI
;
A
#
# COMPACT_ATOMS: atom_id res chain seq x y z
N MET A 1 13.18 -5.69 10.94
CA MET A 1 12.34 -6.30 9.87
C MET A 1 11.06 -5.50 9.62
N ILE A 2 10.10 -5.42 10.55
CA ILE A 2 8.83 -4.67 10.42
C ILE A 2 9.07 -3.25 9.93
N LYS A 3 9.79 -2.41 10.70
CA LYS A 3 10.15 -1.04 10.29
C LYS A 3 10.81 -0.95 8.92
N ARG A 4 11.73 -1.86 8.60
CA ARG A 4 12.45 -1.85 7.32
C ARG A 4 11.51 -2.16 6.14
N LYS A 5 10.60 -3.11 6.29
CA LYS A 5 9.60 -3.45 5.27
C LYS A 5 8.64 -2.27 5.08
N ALA A 6 8.15 -1.69 6.17
CA ALA A 6 7.31 -0.49 6.12
C ALA A 6 8.02 0.69 5.41
N GLN A 7 9.27 0.98 5.76
CA GLN A 7 10.06 2.03 5.10
C GLN A 7 10.29 1.78 3.60
N ILE A 8 10.37 0.52 3.17
CA ILE A 8 10.48 0.20 1.74
C ILE A 8 9.15 0.49 1.05
N LEU A 9 8.03 0.07 1.64
CA LEU A 9 6.69 0.33 1.10
C LEU A 9 6.40 1.83 1.03
N GLU A 10 6.67 2.56 2.10
CA GLU A 10 6.55 4.02 2.16
C GLU A 10 7.34 4.70 1.03
N LYS A 11 8.59 4.28 0.82
CA LYS A 11 9.40 4.81 -0.29
C LYS A 11 8.80 4.49 -1.66
N LEU A 12 8.31 3.28 -1.87
CA LEU A 12 7.68 2.90 -3.14
C LEU A 12 6.43 3.74 -3.41
N ILE A 13 5.56 3.89 -2.40
CA ILE A 13 4.34 4.69 -2.48
C ILE A 13 4.65 6.16 -2.81
N CYS A 14 5.66 6.73 -2.16
CA CYS A 14 6.03 8.14 -2.34
C CYS A 14 6.84 8.42 -3.61
N GLN A 15 7.62 7.45 -4.12
CA GLN A 15 8.48 7.66 -5.29
C GLN A 15 7.76 7.46 -6.62
N TYR A 16 6.75 6.59 -6.66
CA TYR A 16 6.10 6.25 -7.92
C TYR A 16 5.47 7.42 -8.68
N PRO A 17 4.76 8.38 -8.06
CA PRO A 17 4.16 9.49 -8.81
C PRO A 17 5.19 10.28 -9.59
N LYS A 18 6.34 10.54 -8.96
CA LYS A 18 7.45 11.23 -9.61
C LYS A 18 8.05 10.40 -10.75
N LEU A 19 8.21 9.09 -10.55
CA LEU A 19 8.73 8.20 -11.59
C LEU A 19 7.78 8.12 -12.80
N LEU A 20 6.48 8.08 -12.56
CA LEU A 20 5.46 8.08 -13.60
C LEU A 20 5.45 9.42 -14.36
N GLU A 21 5.51 10.54 -13.65
CA GLU A 21 5.62 11.88 -14.26
C GLU A 21 6.89 12.02 -15.10
N ASP A 22 8.04 11.62 -14.56
CA ASP A 22 9.34 11.67 -15.26
C ASP A 22 9.31 10.78 -16.52
N TRP A 23 8.77 9.57 -16.41
CA TRP A 23 8.63 8.64 -17.54
C TRP A 23 7.69 9.17 -18.62
N ASN A 24 6.52 9.70 -18.24
CA ASN A 24 5.57 10.30 -19.17
C ASN A 24 6.23 11.47 -19.92
N LYS A 25 6.93 12.36 -19.20
CA LYS A 25 7.62 13.49 -19.82
C LYS A 25 8.66 13.05 -20.84
N ASP A 26 9.47 12.05 -20.50
CA ASP A 26 10.50 11.53 -21.41
C ASP A 26 9.86 10.85 -22.64
N LEU A 27 8.78 10.10 -22.44
CA LEU A 27 8.02 9.46 -23.50
C LEU A 27 7.39 10.48 -24.45
N PHE A 28 6.70 11.49 -23.93
CA PHE A 28 6.12 12.57 -24.74
C PHE A 28 7.18 13.32 -25.55
N ALA A 29 8.35 13.56 -24.98
CA ALA A 29 9.47 14.18 -25.69
C ALA A 29 9.99 13.29 -26.85
N GLN A 30 10.07 11.97 -26.63
CA GLN A 30 10.46 11.00 -27.67
C GLN A 30 9.42 10.95 -28.80
N LEU A 31 8.14 10.76 -28.47
CA LEU A 31 7.05 10.69 -29.45
C LEU A 31 6.96 11.98 -30.28
N LYS A 32 7.21 13.14 -29.67
CA LYS A 32 7.25 14.42 -30.39
C LYS A 32 8.42 14.48 -31.38
N ASN A 33 9.61 14.04 -30.96
CA ASN A 33 10.78 14.03 -31.84
C ASN A 33 10.58 13.07 -33.02
N GLU A 34 9.95 11.91 -32.80
CA GLU A 34 9.59 10.98 -33.87
C GLU A 34 8.60 11.62 -34.85
N ALA A 35 7.55 12.28 -34.35
CA ALA A 35 6.57 12.97 -35.21
C ALA A 35 7.23 14.06 -36.07
N ILE A 36 8.14 14.87 -35.51
CA ILE A 36 8.91 15.88 -36.25
C ILE A 36 9.74 15.24 -37.38
N GLN A 37 10.38 14.10 -37.10
CA GLN A 37 11.21 13.40 -38.08
C GLN A 37 10.35 12.79 -39.21
N GLU A 38 9.23 12.17 -38.88
CA GLU A 38 8.33 11.52 -39.84
C GLU A 38 7.61 12.55 -40.72
N ALA A 39 7.24 13.70 -40.15
CA ALA A 39 6.47 14.72 -40.87
C ALA A 39 7.28 15.53 -41.89
N CYS A 40 8.61 15.37 -41.95
CA CYS A 40 9.49 16.01 -42.93
C CYS A 40 9.31 17.55 -43.04
N GLY A 41 8.91 18.21 -41.95
CA GLY A 41 8.69 19.66 -41.88
C GLY A 41 7.24 20.11 -42.13
N ASP A 42 6.31 19.21 -42.39
CA ASP A 42 4.87 19.51 -42.45
C ASP A 42 4.25 19.48 -41.05
N LYS A 43 3.79 20.63 -40.57
CA LYS A 43 3.25 20.74 -39.21
C LYS A 43 1.91 20.02 -39.01
N GLU A 44 1.05 19.98 -40.03
CA GLU A 44 -0.25 19.34 -39.92
C GLU A 44 -0.09 17.82 -39.84
N VAL A 45 0.88 17.29 -40.59
CA VAL A 45 1.28 15.88 -40.52
C VAL A 45 1.95 15.56 -39.18
N GLU A 46 2.83 16.43 -38.66
CA GLU A 46 3.45 16.28 -37.32
C GLU A 46 2.38 16.13 -36.22
N GLU A 47 1.41 17.06 -36.20
CA GLU A 47 0.33 17.07 -35.20
C GLU A 47 -0.54 15.81 -35.29
N SER A 48 -0.84 15.35 -36.51
CA SER A 48 -1.62 14.13 -36.73
C SER A 48 -0.87 12.88 -36.23
N ILE A 49 0.41 12.73 -36.57
CA ILE A 49 1.24 11.58 -36.16
C ILE A 49 1.39 11.57 -34.64
N PHE A 50 1.68 12.72 -34.03
CA PHE A 50 1.81 12.82 -32.59
C PHE A 50 0.50 12.48 -31.85
N SER A 51 -0.64 12.98 -32.35
CA SER A 51 -1.95 12.64 -31.79
C SER A 51 -2.26 11.15 -31.89
N GLU A 52 -1.93 10.52 -33.02
CA GLU A 52 -2.13 9.08 -33.21
C GLU A 52 -1.25 8.24 -32.27
N LYS A 53 0.03 8.59 -32.13
CA LYS A 53 0.97 7.90 -31.22
C LYS A 53 0.61 8.05 -29.74
N THR A 54 -0.02 9.16 -29.36
CA THR A 54 -0.40 9.43 -27.96
C THR A 54 -1.77 8.86 -27.60
N LYS A 55 -2.64 8.59 -28.58
CA LYS A 55 -3.97 7.97 -28.37
C LYS A 55 -3.91 6.59 -27.72
N THR A 56 -2.81 5.87 -27.87
CA THR A 56 -2.64 4.52 -27.30
C THR A 56 -2.02 4.52 -25.91
N LEU A 57 -1.69 5.69 -25.35
CA LEU A 57 -1.20 5.80 -23.98
C LEU A 57 -2.40 5.68 -23.04
N ASP A 58 -2.26 4.86 -22.00
CA ASP A 58 -3.25 4.76 -20.93
C ASP A 58 -3.44 6.12 -20.26
N ASP A 59 -4.66 6.38 -19.77
CA ASP A 59 -4.93 7.58 -18.97
C ASP A 59 -4.04 7.59 -17.73
N GLU A 60 -3.39 8.72 -17.45
CA GLU A 60 -2.54 8.90 -16.27
C GLU A 60 -3.33 8.61 -14.99
N GLU A 61 -4.62 8.94 -14.96
CA GLU A 61 -5.49 8.67 -13.81
C GLU A 61 -5.72 7.15 -13.62
N ASP A 62 -5.90 6.40 -14.70
CA ASP A 62 -6.07 4.95 -14.66
C ASP A 62 -4.79 4.25 -14.19
N LEU A 63 -3.62 4.68 -14.68
CA LEU A 63 -2.33 4.16 -14.23
C LEU A 63 -2.09 4.43 -12.74
N LYS A 64 -2.39 5.65 -12.26
CA LYS A 64 -2.32 5.99 -10.83
C LYS A 64 -3.27 5.12 -10.02
N ASN A 65 -4.50 4.93 -10.51
CA ASN A 65 -5.49 4.09 -9.84
C ASN A 65 -5.00 2.64 -9.67
N ILE A 66 -4.52 2.02 -10.76
CA ILE A 66 -3.98 0.65 -10.73
C ILE A 66 -2.79 0.55 -9.76
N PHE A 67 -1.88 1.52 -9.81
CA PHE A 67 -0.72 1.54 -8.92
C PHE A 67 -1.12 1.62 -7.44
N TYR A 68 -1.97 2.59 -7.08
CA TYR A 68 -2.33 2.79 -5.68
C TYR A 68 -3.22 1.67 -5.15
N GLN A 69 -4.11 1.10 -5.95
CA GLN A 69 -4.80 -0.14 -5.59
C GLN A 69 -3.80 -1.27 -5.31
N SER A 70 -2.80 -1.45 -6.17
CA SER A 70 -1.75 -2.45 -5.96
C SER A 70 -0.94 -2.17 -4.67
N MET A 71 -0.63 -0.92 -4.38
CA MET A 71 0.06 -0.53 -3.14
C MET A 71 -0.78 -0.80 -1.90
N LEU A 72 -2.09 -0.52 -1.93
CA LEU A 72 -2.99 -0.87 -0.84
C LEU A 72 -2.94 -2.38 -0.56
N LEU A 73 -3.05 -3.20 -1.61
CA LEU A 73 -2.98 -4.66 -1.47
C LEU A 73 -1.65 -5.13 -0.89
N MET A 74 -0.53 -4.53 -1.32
CA MET A 74 0.79 -4.84 -0.79
C MET A 74 0.95 -4.47 0.68
N VAL A 75 0.41 -3.32 1.10
CA VAL A 75 0.42 -2.87 2.50
C VAL A 75 -0.38 -3.84 3.37
N VAL A 76 -1.60 -4.16 2.98
CA VAL A 76 -2.44 -5.13 3.71
C VAL A 76 -1.78 -6.52 3.75
N ALA A 77 -1.25 -7.01 2.62
CA ALA A 77 -0.56 -8.30 2.58
C ALA A 77 0.70 -8.32 3.46
N TYR A 78 1.41 -7.19 3.57
CA TYR A 78 2.53 -7.05 4.51
C TYR A 78 2.06 -7.23 5.96
N TYR A 79 0.97 -6.58 6.34
CA TYR A 79 0.40 -6.69 7.68
C TYR A 79 -0.07 -8.11 7.97
N GLU A 80 -0.91 -8.69 7.10
CA GLU A 80 -1.40 -10.07 7.20
C GLU A 80 -0.24 -11.06 7.37
N SER A 81 0.81 -10.94 6.56
CA SER A 81 1.99 -11.82 6.64
C SER A 81 2.70 -11.77 7.99
N VAL A 82 2.78 -10.60 8.63
CA VAL A 82 3.40 -10.45 9.95
C VAL A 82 2.46 -10.97 11.04
N VAL A 83 1.16 -10.73 10.92
CA VAL A 83 0.14 -11.27 11.84
C VAL A 83 0.13 -12.80 11.81
N THR A 84 0.14 -13.42 10.63
CA THR A 84 0.24 -14.89 10.48
C THR A 84 1.49 -15.44 11.16
N LEU A 85 2.63 -14.76 11.03
CA LEU A 85 3.86 -15.16 11.73
C LEU A 85 3.69 -15.11 13.26
N PHE A 86 3.11 -14.03 13.79
CA PHE A 86 2.83 -13.91 15.22
C PHE A 86 1.82 -14.96 15.70
N ALA A 87 0.75 -15.19 14.95
CA ALA A 87 -0.29 -16.17 15.25
C ALA A 87 0.28 -17.59 15.32
N LYS A 88 1.12 -17.98 14.36
CA LYS A 88 1.79 -19.28 14.36
C LYS A 88 2.66 -19.48 15.60
N HIS A 89 3.44 -18.47 15.98
CA HIS A 89 4.23 -18.53 17.21
C HIS A 89 3.38 -18.49 18.47
N ALA A 90 2.23 -17.82 18.42
CA ALA A 90 1.31 -17.74 19.53
C ALA A 90 0.44 -18.99 19.70
N ASN A 91 0.36 -19.83 18.66
CA ASN A 91 -0.61 -20.90 18.51
C ASN A 91 -2.05 -20.38 18.69
N SER A 92 -2.37 -19.33 17.94
CA SER A 92 -3.68 -18.64 17.92
C SER A 92 -4.21 -18.49 16.49
N GLY A 93 -5.44 -17.98 16.36
CA GLY A 93 -5.95 -17.54 15.06
C GLY A 93 -5.16 -16.35 14.48
N GLU A 94 -5.22 -16.18 13.16
CA GLU A 94 -4.48 -15.18 12.38
C GLU A 94 -5.11 -13.78 12.41
N ILE A 95 -5.55 -13.35 13.60
CA ILE A 95 -6.07 -12.00 13.85
C ILE A 95 -5.48 -11.47 15.15
N ILE A 96 -5.21 -10.15 15.22
CA ILE A 96 -4.58 -9.51 16.38
C ILE A 96 -5.34 -9.82 17.67
N LYS A 97 -6.67 -9.67 17.66
CA LYS A 97 -7.52 -9.92 18.83
C LYS A 97 -7.35 -11.35 19.38
N ALA A 98 -7.24 -12.36 18.52
CA ALA A 98 -7.04 -13.75 18.92
C ALA A 98 -5.63 -13.98 19.52
N ILE A 99 -4.60 -13.37 18.93
CA ILE A 99 -3.23 -13.41 19.47
C ILE A 99 -3.23 -12.80 20.88
N CYS A 100 -3.83 -11.61 21.02
CA CYS A 100 -3.91 -10.88 22.28
C CYS A 100 -4.60 -11.71 23.37
N SER A 101 -5.79 -12.27 23.10
CA SER A 101 -6.48 -13.14 24.06
C SER A 101 -5.66 -14.38 24.40
N LYS A 102 -5.04 -15.04 23.41
CA LYS A 102 -4.26 -16.27 23.65
C LYS A 102 -3.02 -16.04 24.51
N LYS A 103 -2.40 -14.86 24.39
CA LYS A 103 -1.17 -14.48 25.10
C LYS A 103 -1.39 -13.57 26.29
N ASN A 104 -2.65 -13.27 26.63
CA ASN A 104 -3.01 -12.32 27.67
C ASN A 104 -2.30 -10.96 27.52
N ILE A 105 -2.29 -10.44 26.29
CA ILE A 105 -1.70 -9.16 25.92
C ILE A 105 -2.81 -8.12 25.84
N GLU A 106 -2.72 -7.08 26.66
CA GLU A 106 -3.50 -5.87 26.47
C GLU A 106 -2.76 -4.94 25.51
N LEU A 107 -3.42 -4.45 24.46
CA LEU A 107 -2.89 -3.37 23.61
C LEU A 107 -3.31 -2.00 24.17
N SER A 108 -2.60 -0.95 23.77
CA SER A 108 -3.00 0.41 24.01
C SER A 108 -4.36 0.70 23.37
N LYS A 109 -5.13 1.63 23.95
CA LYS A 109 -6.43 2.04 23.39
C LYS A 109 -6.30 2.47 21.94
N GLU A 110 -5.29 3.28 21.64
CA GLU A 110 -5.03 3.78 20.30
C GLU A 110 -4.77 2.64 19.29
N SER A 111 -4.02 1.60 19.68
CA SER A 111 -3.81 0.43 18.82
C SER A 111 -5.05 -0.45 18.69
N LEU A 112 -5.93 -0.50 19.70
CA LEU A 112 -7.21 -1.20 19.58
C LEU A 112 -8.15 -0.49 18.60
N ASP A 113 -8.23 0.84 18.67
CA ASP A 113 -9.00 1.67 17.74
C ASP A 113 -8.46 1.48 16.31
N ASP A 114 -7.12 1.44 16.13
CA ASP A 114 -6.49 1.18 14.83
C ASP A 114 -6.78 -0.25 14.32
N VAL A 115 -6.82 -1.26 15.19
CA VAL A 115 -7.19 -2.65 14.82
C VAL A 115 -8.63 -2.71 14.34
N GLU A 116 -9.56 -2.06 15.04
CA GLU A 116 -10.98 -2.00 14.64
C GLU A 116 -11.14 -1.30 13.29
N TYR A 117 -10.46 -0.17 13.08
CA TYR A 117 -10.41 0.51 11.80
C TYR A 117 -9.91 -0.39 10.65
N ILE A 118 -8.82 -1.16 10.87
CA ILE A 118 -8.31 -2.09 9.85
C ILE A 118 -9.31 -3.22 9.58
N ASP A 119 -9.85 -3.83 10.64
CA ASP A 119 -10.77 -4.96 10.56
C ASP A 119 -12.06 -4.59 9.80
N GLU A 120 -12.59 -3.38 10.03
CA GLU A 120 -13.89 -2.97 9.52
C GLU A 120 -13.82 -2.18 8.21
N GLU A 121 -12.88 -1.22 8.10
CA GLU A 121 -12.80 -0.29 6.97
C GLU A 121 -11.79 -0.75 5.92
N VAL A 122 -10.53 -0.97 6.32
CA VAL A 122 -9.46 -1.32 5.37
C VAL A 122 -9.75 -2.66 4.69
N ASN A 123 -10.22 -3.66 5.43
CA ASN A 123 -10.61 -4.94 4.85
C ASN A 123 -11.81 -4.83 3.89
N ALA A 124 -12.76 -3.92 4.15
CA ALA A 124 -13.87 -3.69 3.24
C ALA A 124 -13.37 -3.11 1.90
N LEU A 125 -12.46 -2.13 1.97
CA LEU A 125 -11.81 -1.54 0.81
C LEU A 125 -10.98 -2.58 0.03
N ARG A 126 -10.12 -3.34 0.73
CA ARG A 126 -9.29 -4.40 0.15
C ARG A 126 -10.13 -5.45 -0.57
N ASN A 127 -11.23 -5.89 0.03
CA ASN A 127 -12.12 -6.87 -0.60
C ASN A 127 -12.80 -6.33 -1.86
N ASN A 128 -13.16 -5.04 -1.88
CA ASN A 128 -13.73 -4.40 -3.07
C ASN A 128 -12.71 -4.33 -4.22
N VAL A 129 -11.46 -3.99 -3.91
CA VAL A 129 -10.34 -3.94 -4.87
C VAL A 129 -9.99 -5.34 -5.39
N CYS A 130 -9.89 -6.36 -4.53
CA CYS A 130 -9.45 -7.71 -4.95
C CYS A 130 -10.47 -8.46 -5.82
N HIS A 131 -11.75 -8.37 -5.50
CA HIS A 131 -12.73 -9.32 -6.05
C HIS A 131 -13.47 -8.81 -7.28
N ASN A 132 -13.25 -7.56 -7.71
CA ASN A 132 -14.09 -6.85 -8.68
C ASN A 132 -15.59 -7.11 -8.46
N ASN A 133 -15.97 -7.41 -7.21
CA ASN A 133 -17.32 -7.73 -6.75
C ASN A 133 -17.98 -8.97 -7.37
N SER A 134 -17.20 -9.97 -7.76
CA SER A 134 -17.72 -11.31 -8.08
C SER A 134 -18.03 -12.11 -6.80
N GLY A 135 -19.24 -11.94 -6.24
CA GLY A 135 -19.83 -12.90 -5.30
C GLY A 135 -19.90 -12.51 -3.82
N THR A 136 -19.47 -11.31 -3.41
CA THR A 136 -19.55 -10.85 -2.01
C THR A 136 -20.34 -9.54 -1.89
N PRO A 137 -21.32 -9.43 -0.96
CA PRO A 137 -22.03 -8.17 -0.74
C PRO A 137 -21.08 -7.05 -0.35
N ARG A 138 -21.20 -5.90 -1.02
CA ARG A 138 -20.38 -4.72 -0.73
C ARG A 138 -20.87 -4.02 0.53
N LYS A 139 -19.93 -3.62 1.38
CA LYS A 139 -20.20 -2.68 2.49
C LYS A 139 -20.20 -1.24 1.97
N THR A 140 -21.20 -0.89 1.16
CA THR A 140 -21.26 0.39 0.44
C THR A 140 -21.28 1.60 1.38
N ASP A 141 -21.89 1.47 2.55
CA ASP A 141 -21.89 2.47 3.61
C ASP A 141 -20.48 2.76 4.14
N VAL A 142 -19.67 1.71 4.35
CA VAL A 142 -18.27 1.82 4.77
C VAL A 142 -17.44 2.44 3.66
N LEU A 143 -17.59 1.97 2.41
CA LEU A 143 -16.86 2.52 1.26
C LEU A 143 -17.17 4.00 1.02
N GLN A 144 -18.44 4.39 1.16
CA GLN A 144 -18.85 5.79 1.07
C GLN A 144 -18.22 6.63 2.19
N ARG A 145 -18.17 6.11 3.42
CA ARG A 145 -17.53 6.81 4.55
C ARG A 145 -16.03 6.99 4.30
N ILE A 146 -15.34 5.96 3.83
CA ILE A 146 -13.91 6.05 3.46
C ILE A 146 -13.71 7.13 2.39
N SER A 147 -14.52 7.13 1.33
CA SER A 147 -14.42 8.13 0.26
C SER A 147 -14.71 9.55 0.74
N ASN A 148 -15.67 9.74 1.65
CA ASN A 148 -15.97 11.05 2.21
C ASN A 148 -14.85 11.59 3.11
N ASN A 149 -14.09 10.70 3.74
CA ASN A 149 -13.04 11.05 4.70
C ASN A 149 -11.65 11.12 4.08
N SER A 150 -11.47 10.65 2.83
CA SER A 150 -10.19 10.62 2.14
C SER A 150 -10.26 11.37 0.82
N LYS A 151 -9.37 12.34 0.64
CA LYS A 151 -9.25 13.06 -0.65
C LYS A 151 -8.73 12.19 -1.79
N ASP A 152 -8.10 11.07 -1.44
CA ASP A 152 -7.43 10.19 -2.38
C ASP A 152 -8.32 9.03 -2.85
N ILE A 153 -9.51 8.87 -2.25
CA ILE A 153 -10.42 7.75 -2.54
C ILE A 153 -11.75 8.29 -3.04
N HIS A 154 -12.15 7.83 -4.22
CA HIS A 154 -13.45 8.13 -4.79
C HIS A 154 -14.28 6.86 -4.92
N PHE A 155 -15.52 6.93 -4.43
CA PHE A 155 -16.51 5.88 -4.58
C PHE A 155 -17.75 6.44 -5.28
N ASN A 156 -18.14 5.83 -6.41
CA ASN A 156 -19.32 6.26 -7.19
C ASN A 156 -20.53 5.33 -7.02
N GLY A 157 -20.50 4.40 -6.07
CA GLY A 157 -21.51 3.36 -5.87
C GLY A 157 -21.10 2.00 -6.45
N ASP A 158 -20.38 2.01 -7.58
CA ASP A 158 -20.03 0.80 -8.34
C ASP A 158 -18.52 0.54 -8.46
N MET A 159 -17.69 1.56 -8.29
CA MET A 159 -16.24 1.44 -8.36
C MET A 159 -15.56 2.32 -7.31
N ILE A 160 -14.42 1.83 -6.82
CA ILE A 160 -13.46 2.57 -6.03
C ILE A 160 -12.30 2.96 -6.94
N SER A 161 -11.92 4.24 -6.91
CA SER A 161 -10.62 4.68 -7.43
C SER A 161 -9.75 5.23 -6.31
N ILE A 162 -8.44 5.00 -6.41
CA ILE A 162 -7.44 5.52 -5.47
C ILE A 162 -6.43 6.35 -6.26
N THR A 163 -6.42 7.65 -6.07
CA THR A 163 -5.64 8.59 -6.89
C THR A 163 -4.46 9.21 -6.16
N GLY A 164 -4.31 8.91 -4.86
CA GLY A 164 -3.27 9.48 -4.02
C GLY A 164 -2.73 8.55 -2.94
N PRO A 165 -1.59 8.92 -2.32
CA PRO A 165 -0.86 8.04 -1.43
C PRO A 165 -1.29 8.12 0.04
N ASN A 166 -1.92 9.22 0.49
CA ASN A 166 -2.07 9.58 1.90
C ASN A 166 -2.88 8.53 2.66
N TYR A 167 -3.95 8.02 2.06
CA TYR A 167 -4.75 6.97 2.68
C TYR A 167 -3.91 5.71 2.94
N ILE A 168 -3.17 5.25 1.92
CA ILE A 168 -2.36 4.04 2.00
C ILE A 168 -1.21 4.21 3.00
N LEU A 169 -0.58 5.39 3.01
CA LEU A 169 0.46 5.74 3.99
C LEU A 169 -0.09 5.73 5.42
N SER A 170 -1.30 6.25 5.63
CA SER A 170 -1.95 6.22 6.94
C SER A 170 -2.26 4.80 7.39
N VAL A 171 -2.75 3.94 6.49
CA VAL A 171 -2.95 2.51 6.78
C VAL A 171 -1.63 1.84 7.17
N LEU A 172 -0.57 2.05 6.38
CA LEU A 172 0.75 1.48 6.64
C LEU A 172 1.32 1.92 8.00
N GLU A 173 1.13 3.18 8.37
CA GLU A 173 1.55 3.73 9.66
C GLU A 173 0.83 3.02 10.81
N LYS A 174 -0.51 2.92 10.75
CA LYS A 174 -1.34 2.26 11.76
C LYS A 174 -0.99 0.79 11.91
N GLU A 175 -0.92 0.06 10.80
CA GLU A 175 -0.48 -1.34 10.79
C GLU A 175 0.90 -1.50 11.41
N THR A 176 1.86 -0.67 11.01
CA THR A 176 3.23 -0.73 11.54
C THR A 176 3.27 -0.48 13.03
N LYS A 177 2.49 0.47 13.54
CA LYS A 177 2.38 0.78 14.96
C LYS A 177 1.83 -0.41 15.74
N ILE A 178 0.71 -1.00 15.31
CA ILE A 178 0.11 -2.20 15.92
C ILE A 178 1.13 -3.34 15.96
N LEU A 179 1.78 -3.61 14.82
CA LEU A 179 2.74 -4.70 14.70
C LEU A 179 3.95 -4.50 15.61
N LEU A 180 4.44 -3.26 15.78
CA LEU A 180 5.55 -2.96 16.68
C LEU A 180 5.17 -3.11 18.15
N GLU A 181 4.00 -2.62 18.54
CA GLU A 181 3.51 -2.79 19.91
C GLU A 181 3.31 -4.27 20.24
N LEU A 182 2.67 -5.02 19.34
CA LEU A 182 2.45 -6.46 19.53
C LEU A 182 3.77 -7.23 19.55
N ALA A 183 4.74 -6.88 18.69
CA ALA A 183 6.07 -7.48 18.68
C ALA A 183 6.76 -7.29 20.03
N ASP A 184 6.72 -6.08 20.60
CA ASP A 184 7.31 -5.78 21.90
C ASP A 184 6.67 -6.62 23.01
N LYS A 185 5.33 -6.68 23.05
CA LYS A 185 4.58 -7.45 24.06
C LYS A 185 4.74 -8.96 23.92
N LEU A 186 5.01 -9.46 22.71
CA LEU A 186 5.39 -10.85 22.47
C LEU A 186 6.88 -11.14 22.78
N GLY A 187 7.66 -10.12 23.16
CA GLY A 187 9.06 -10.26 23.54
C GLY A 187 10.04 -10.26 22.37
N TYR A 188 9.65 -9.82 21.17
CA TYR A 188 10.57 -9.64 20.06
C TYR A 188 11.44 -8.40 20.30
N LYS A 189 12.75 -8.60 20.47
CA LYS A 189 13.68 -7.49 20.66
C LYS A 189 14.15 -6.89 19.35
N ASN A 190 14.20 -5.56 19.26
CA ASN A 190 15.00 -4.87 18.26
C ASN A 190 16.49 -5.22 18.45
N LYS A 191 17.07 -6.04 17.57
CA LYS A 191 18.54 -6.11 17.43
C LYS A 191 19.02 -4.79 16.82
N LEU A 192 19.30 -3.79 17.65
CA LEU A 192 20.16 -2.64 17.34
C LEU A 192 20.39 -1.90 18.67
N TYR A 193 21.56 -2.08 19.28
CA TYR A 193 22.40 -1.07 19.96
C TYR A 193 23.58 -1.79 20.63
N SER A 194 24.58 -2.16 19.82
CA SER A 194 25.96 -2.29 20.30
C SER A 194 26.88 -2.24 19.08
N ASN A 195 27.63 -1.14 19.00
CA ASN A 195 28.69 -0.79 18.05
C ASN A 195 28.24 -0.37 16.65
N GLY A 196 28.40 0.92 16.38
CA GLY A 196 28.04 1.59 15.14
C GLY A 196 28.65 0.90 13.92
N LEU A 197 27.79 0.23 13.16
CA LEU A 197 27.86 0.02 11.72
C LEU A 197 26.60 -0.77 11.33
N LEU A 198 25.85 -0.22 10.39
CA LEU A 198 24.70 -0.87 9.76
C LEU A 198 25.14 -2.22 9.19
N LYS A 199 24.87 -3.32 9.90
CA LYS A 199 24.88 -4.66 9.31
C LYS A 199 23.56 -5.36 9.58
N ASN A 200 22.94 -5.72 8.46
CA ASN A 200 21.81 -6.62 8.26
C ASN A 200 21.79 -7.80 9.24
N ILE A 201 20.61 -8.17 9.77
CA ILE A 201 20.17 -9.54 10.13
C ILE A 201 18.70 -9.49 10.69
N PRO A 202 17.88 -10.56 10.54
CA PRO A 202 16.47 -10.60 10.97
C PRO A 202 16.28 -10.61 12.50
N TYR A 203 15.04 -10.40 12.96
CA TYR A 203 14.65 -10.56 14.36
C TYR A 203 14.84 -12.02 14.79
N VAL A 204 15.51 -12.25 15.92
CA VAL A 204 15.72 -13.58 16.54
C VAL A 204 15.34 -13.48 18.01
N LYS A 205 14.75 -14.56 18.56
CA LYS A 205 14.24 -14.62 19.94
C LYS A 205 15.41 -14.66 20.93
N LYS A 206 15.16 -14.23 22.18
CA LYS A 206 16.14 -14.21 23.28
C LYS A 206 16.70 -15.60 23.63
N ASP A 207 15.98 -16.67 23.27
CA ASP A 207 16.32 -18.06 23.64
C ASP A 207 17.21 -18.75 22.58
N ASP A 208 17.50 -18.09 21.46
CA ASP A 208 18.34 -18.64 20.37
C ASP A 208 19.77 -18.09 20.39
N VAL A 209 20.21 -17.51 21.51
CA VAL A 209 21.59 -17.06 21.73
C VAL A 209 22.26 -18.05 22.67
N ILE A 210 23.05 -18.98 22.09
CA ILE A 210 24.06 -19.76 22.84
C ILE A 210 25.21 -18.82 23.19
#